data_AF-A0A1E4U2T2-F1
#
_entry.id   AF-A0A1E4U2T2-F1
#
_cell.length_a   1.000
_cell.length_b   1.000
_cell.length_c   1.000
_cell.angle_alpha   90.00
_cell.angle_beta   90.00
_cell.angle_gamma   90.00
#
_symmetry.space_group_name_H-M   'P 1'
#
loop_
_entity.id
_entity.type
_entity.pdbx_description
1 polymer ?
#
loop_
_entity_poly.entity_id
_entity_poly.type
_entity_poly.pdbx_seq_one_letter_code
_entity_poly.pdbx_strand_id
1 'polypeptide(L)'
;MTKKDKEHKSGYTTAPTEPTKLVEIKDRPKHKSDDPPLRKFDNLEAFESYLKDETWDNEFDYIHAQLVYYPPFVLHECHDDPENNFKPSMTNLNKKFLRNLHHHVDRHLLVEIKRYSGVEYDFGKSVEEHTADGKVKWHFKDESNHGIPEESLHDRKWKLELTVESHSNDSLIVVDLQTVPL
;
A
#
# COMPACT_ATOMS: atom_id res chain seq x y z
N MET A 1 2.25 -17.54 -63.78
CA MET A 1 2.76 -18.12 -62.52
C MET A 1 2.54 -17.10 -61.41
N THR A 2 1.91 -17.56 -60.35
CA THR A 2 1.19 -16.84 -59.30
C THR A 2 2.13 -16.44 -58.16
N LYS A 3 2.04 -15.19 -57.66
CA LYS A 3 2.23 -14.89 -56.24
C LYS A 3 1.24 -13.81 -55.83
N LYS A 4 0.29 -14.20 -54.98
CA LYS A 4 -0.61 -13.31 -54.23
C LYS A 4 0.14 -12.88 -52.98
N ASP A 5 0.31 -11.58 -52.79
CA ASP A 5 0.73 -11.00 -51.53
C ASP A 5 -0.39 -11.18 -50.50
N LYS A 6 -0.10 -11.93 -49.43
CA LYS A 6 -0.93 -12.01 -48.23
C LYS A 6 -0.43 -10.95 -47.25
N GLU A 7 -1.18 -9.88 -47.09
CA GLU A 7 -1.09 -9.01 -45.92
C GLU A 7 -1.42 -9.83 -44.66
N HIS A 8 -0.43 -10.02 -43.79
CA HIS A 8 -0.65 -10.41 -42.40
C HIS A 8 -0.86 -9.13 -41.60
N LYS A 9 -2.12 -8.82 -41.26
CA LYS A 9 -2.43 -7.86 -40.19
C LYS A 9 -2.12 -8.54 -38.86
N SER A 10 -0.96 -8.22 -38.29
CA SER A 10 -0.64 -8.50 -36.89
C SER A 10 -1.52 -7.61 -36.02
N GLY A 11 -2.58 -8.20 -35.47
CA GLY A 11 -3.31 -7.61 -34.36
C GLY A 11 -2.45 -7.74 -33.11
N TYR A 12 -1.78 -6.66 -32.73
CA TYR A 12 -1.19 -6.56 -31.40
C TYR A 12 -2.34 -6.36 -30.41
N THR A 13 -2.72 -7.44 -29.73
CA THR A 13 -3.47 -7.35 -28.48
C THR A 13 -2.56 -6.66 -27.48
N THR A 14 -2.83 -5.39 -27.18
CA THR A 14 -2.18 -4.68 -26.08
C THR A 14 -2.47 -5.46 -24.80
N ALA A 15 -1.44 -5.99 -24.16
CA ALA A 15 -1.54 -6.50 -22.80
C ALA A 15 -2.19 -5.42 -21.93
N PRO A 16 -3.06 -5.76 -20.97
CA PRO A 16 -3.60 -4.78 -20.04
C PRO A 16 -2.41 -4.17 -19.29
N THR A 17 -2.09 -2.92 -19.62
CA THR A 17 -1.20 -2.08 -18.81
C THR A 17 -1.76 -2.05 -17.40
N GLU A 18 -0.90 -2.26 -16.40
CA GLU A 18 -1.27 -2.15 -14.99
C GLU A 18 -2.19 -0.95 -14.80
N PRO A 19 -3.39 -1.10 -14.21
CA PRO A 19 -4.29 0.02 -13.97
C PRO A 19 -3.65 0.90 -12.92
N THR A 20 -2.85 1.85 -13.40
CA THR A 20 -2.23 2.90 -12.59
C THR A 20 -3.27 3.82 -11.96
N LYS A 21 -4.55 3.69 -12.34
CA LYS A 21 -5.66 4.47 -11.80
C LYS A 21 -6.99 3.75 -11.94
N LEU A 22 -7.77 3.70 -10.86
CA LEU A 22 -9.18 3.33 -10.87
C LEU A 22 -9.98 4.48 -11.50
N VAL A 23 -10.57 4.22 -12.67
CA VAL A 23 -11.33 5.22 -13.43
C VAL A 23 -12.82 4.84 -13.53
N GLU A 24 -13.13 3.56 -13.43
CA GLU A 24 -14.50 3.02 -13.52
C GLU A 24 -14.72 2.06 -12.35
N ILE A 25 -15.77 2.32 -11.56
CA ILE A 25 -16.12 1.51 -10.40
C ILE A 25 -17.25 0.55 -10.79
N LYS A 26 -17.06 -0.75 -10.53
CA LYS A 26 -18.12 -1.76 -10.66
C LYS A 26 -18.88 -1.91 -9.35
N ASP A 27 -20.03 -2.57 -9.38
CA ASP A 27 -20.78 -2.93 -8.17
C ASP A 27 -19.91 -3.71 -7.18
N ARG A 28 -20.10 -3.46 -5.88
CA ARG A 28 -19.31 -4.12 -4.83
C ARG A 28 -19.58 -5.63 -4.81
N PRO A 29 -18.55 -6.47 -4.66
CA PRO A 29 -18.71 -7.89 -4.36
C PRO A 29 -19.51 -8.12 -3.07
N LYS A 30 -20.10 -9.31 -2.92
CA LYS A 30 -20.88 -9.65 -1.71
C LYS A 30 -19.97 -10.29 -0.66
N HIS A 31 -19.88 -9.65 0.49
CA HIS A 31 -19.14 -10.18 1.65
C HIS A 31 -20.07 -10.84 2.67
N LYS A 32 -19.49 -11.73 3.49
CA LYS A 32 -20.20 -12.41 4.59
C LYS A 32 -20.07 -11.65 5.92
N SER A 33 -19.10 -10.75 6.03
CA SER A 33 -18.80 -9.92 7.20
C SER A 33 -18.65 -8.47 6.79
N ASP A 34 -18.84 -7.56 7.74
CA ASP A 34 -18.62 -6.14 7.52
C ASP A 34 -17.12 -5.79 7.53
N ASP A 35 -16.30 -6.59 8.22
CA ASP A 35 -14.86 -6.41 8.31
C ASP A 35 -14.09 -7.33 7.34
N PRO A 36 -13.10 -6.80 6.60
CA PRO A 36 -12.24 -7.59 5.72
C PRO A 36 -11.30 -8.52 6.50
N PRO A 37 -10.97 -9.70 5.94
CA PRO A 37 -10.06 -10.64 6.59
C PRO A 37 -8.61 -10.15 6.55
N LEU A 38 -7.93 -10.16 7.70
CA LEU A 38 -6.52 -9.78 7.80
C LEU A 38 -5.60 -10.69 6.96
N ARG A 39 -4.83 -10.08 6.06
CA ARG A 39 -3.71 -10.67 5.33
C ARG A 39 -2.39 -10.14 5.88
N LYS A 40 -1.39 -11.01 6.02
CA LYS A 40 -0.07 -10.67 6.58
C LYS A 40 1.04 -10.90 5.56
N PHE A 41 1.96 -9.98 5.49
CA PHE A 41 3.09 -9.95 4.57
C PHE A 41 4.38 -9.61 5.31
N ASP A 42 5.49 -10.17 4.84
CA ASP A 42 6.83 -9.96 5.39
C ASP A 42 7.75 -9.20 4.43
N ASN A 43 7.27 -8.87 3.23
CA ASN A 43 8.01 -8.14 2.21
C ASN A 43 7.09 -7.26 1.36
N LEU A 44 7.68 -6.19 0.81
CA LEU A 44 6.97 -5.20 0.00
C LEU A 44 6.40 -5.83 -1.27
N GLU A 45 7.14 -6.66 -2.00
CA GLU A 45 6.71 -7.23 -3.29
C GLU A 45 5.38 -8.01 -3.20
N ALA A 46 5.23 -8.85 -2.16
CA ALA A 46 4.01 -9.60 -1.92
C ALA A 46 2.84 -8.69 -1.51
N PHE A 47 3.10 -7.67 -0.68
CA PHE A 47 2.12 -6.67 -0.30
C PHE A 47 1.64 -5.84 -1.50
N GLU A 48 2.57 -5.41 -2.36
CA GLU A 48 2.28 -4.67 -3.59
C GLU A 48 1.44 -5.49 -4.57
N SER A 49 1.82 -6.76 -4.78
CA SER A 49 1.09 -7.68 -5.65
C SER A 49 -0.34 -7.87 -5.15
N TYR A 50 -0.51 -8.05 -3.84
CA TYR A 50 -1.82 -8.15 -3.22
C TYR A 50 -2.69 -6.91 -3.49
N LEU A 51 -2.16 -5.68 -3.31
CA LEU A 51 -2.94 -4.47 -3.58
C LEU A 51 -3.38 -4.37 -5.05
N LYS A 52 -2.52 -4.77 -5.99
CA LYS A 52 -2.86 -4.78 -7.42
C LYS A 52 -3.98 -5.79 -7.71
N ASP A 53 -3.88 -6.98 -7.13
CA ASP A 53 -4.85 -8.05 -7.32
C ASP A 53 -6.22 -7.64 -6.77
N GLU A 54 -6.30 -7.06 -5.57
CA GLU A 54 -7.56 -6.57 -4.99
C GLU A 54 -8.20 -5.48 -5.87
N THR A 55 -7.40 -4.62 -6.49
CA THR A 55 -7.89 -3.63 -7.46
C THR A 55 -8.43 -4.29 -8.73
N TRP A 56 -7.78 -5.33 -9.25
CA TRP A 56 -8.26 -6.11 -10.40
C TRP A 56 -9.55 -6.87 -10.09
N ASP A 57 -9.65 -7.39 -8.88
CA ASP A 57 -10.80 -8.15 -8.38
C ASP A 57 -11.94 -7.24 -7.89
N ASN A 58 -11.77 -5.91 -7.97
CA ASN A 58 -12.75 -4.90 -7.57
C ASN A 58 -13.06 -4.90 -6.05
N GLU A 59 -12.08 -5.30 -5.25
CA GLU A 59 -12.11 -5.45 -3.78
C GLU A 59 -11.35 -4.33 -3.04
N PHE A 60 -10.88 -3.30 -3.76
CA PHE A 60 -10.09 -2.19 -3.22
C PHE A 60 -10.70 -1.41 -2.02
N ASP A 61 -12.03 -1.49 -1.85
CA ASP A 61 -12.77 -0.85 -0.75
C ASP A 61 -13.05 -1.80 0.43
N TYR A 62 -12.48 -3.01 0.41
CA TYR A 62 -12.64 -4.06 1.41
C TYR A 62 -11.32 -4.81 1.68
N ILE A 63 -10.29 -4.09 2.15
CA ILE A 63 -8.95 -4.64 2.41
C ILE A 63 -8.61 -4.60 3.90
N HIS A 64 -7.95 -5.64 4.41
CA HIS A 64 -7.14 -5.56 5.64
C HIS A 64 -5.80 -6.25 5.42
N ALA A 65 -4.74 -5.47 5.33
CA ALA A 65 -3.40 -5.96 5.03
C ALA A 65 -2.37 -5.40 6.02
N GLN A 66 -1.56 -6.30 6.57
CA GLN A 66 -0.46 -5.97 7.47
C GLN A 66 0.86 -6.39 6.86
N LEU A 67 1.80 -5.44 6.75
CA LEU A 67 3.16 -5.66 6.28
C LEU A 67 4.14 -5.44 7.44
N VAL A 68 5.05 -6.39 7.66
CA VAL A 68 6.15 -6.27 8.62
C VAL A 68 7.46 -6.40 7.88
N TYR A 69 8.29 -5.36 7.86
CA TYR A 69 9.50 -5.35 7.03
C TYR A 69 10.61 -4.46 7.61
N TYR A 70 11.83 -4.68 7.14
CA TYR A 70 12.94 -3.75 7.35
C TYR A 70 12.93 -2.69 6.26
N PRO A 71 12.95 -1.38 6.60
CA PRO A 71 12.97 -0.34 5.60
C PRO A 71 14.32 -0.32 4.86
N PRO A 72 14.37 0.10 3.58
CA PRO A 72 15.58 -0.02 2.75
C PRO A 72 16.83 0.62 3.35
N PHE A 73 16.68 1.76 4.06
CA PHE A 73 17.81 2.43 4.69
C PHE A 73 18.42 1.64 5.86
N VAL A 74 17.64 0.80 6.54
CA VAL A 74 18.12 -0.12 7.59
C VAL A 74 18.87 -1.28 6.94
N LEU A 75 18.28 -1.90 5.91
CA LEU A 75 18.92 -2.99 5.17
C LEU A 75 20.29 -2.55 4.64
N HIS A 76 20.36 -1.37 4.02
CA HIS A 76 21.61 -0.81 3.53
C HIS A 76 22.65 -0.59 4.64
N GLU A 77 22.24 -0.07 5.80
CA GLU A 77 23.17 0.15 6.93
C GLU A 77 23.62 -1.16 7.60
N CYS A 78 22.82 -2.23 7.46
CA CYS A 78 23.09 -3.56 8.01
C CYS A 78 23.67 -4.55 6.99
N HIS A 79 24.05 -4.09 5.80
CA HIS A 79 24.54 -4.95 4.71
C HIS A 79 23.59 -6.12 4.38
N ASP A 80 22.29 -5.82 4.32
CA ASP A 80 21.20 -6.77 4.06
C ASP A 80 21.05 -7.89 5.10
N ASP A 81 21.71 -7.76 6.26
CA ASP A 81 21.64 -8.70 7.38
C ASP A 81 21.35 -7.97 8.71
N PRO A 82 20.12 -7.44 8.87
CA PRO A 82 19.72 -6.72 10.08
C PRO A 82 19.68 -7.63 11.32
N GLU A 83 19.51 -8.94 11.18
CA GLU A 83 19.49 -9.86 12.34
C GLU A 83 20.84 -9.89 13.07
N ASN A 84 21.95 -9.83 12.31
CA ASN A 84 23.29 -9.88 12.89
C ASN A 84 23.94 -8.51 13.05
N ASN A 85 23.56 -7.51 12.21
CA ASN A 85 24.24 -6.21 12.15
C ASN A 85 23.43 -5.05 12.77
N PHE A 86 22.28 -5.33 13.39
CA PHE A 86 21.47 -4.33 14.05
C PHE A 86 22.22 -3.60 15.18
N LYS A 87 21.99 -2.28 15.25
CA LYS A 87 22.51 -1.42 16.32
C LYS A 87 21.34 -0.86 17.12
N PRO A 88 21.46 -0.71 18.46
CA PRO A 88 20.42 -0.10 19.29
C PRO A 88 20.02 1.32 18.86
N SER A 89 20.85 2.00 18.09
CA SER A 89 20.56 3.32 17.50
C SER A 89 19.62 3.27 16.29
N MET A 90 19.23 2.08 15.80
CA MET A 90 18.37 1.88 14.62
C MET A 90 16.93 1.62 15.03
N THR A 91 16.43 2.32 16.05
CA THR A 91 15.08 2.17 16.57
C THR A 91 14.40 3.52 16.69
N ASN A 92 13.12 3.53 17.07
CA ASN A 92 12.36 4.75 17.30
C ASN A 92 12.93 5.66 18.41
N LEU A 93 13.85 5.16 19.24
CA LEU A 93 14.56 5.96 20.25
C LEU A 93 15.55 6.95 19.62
N ASN A 94 15.93 6.74 18.35
CA ASN A 94 16.88 7.57 17.64
C ASN A 94 16.18 8.55 16.67
N LYS A 95 16.41 9.84 16.86
CA LYS A 95 15.82 10.91 16.01
C LYS A 95 16.24 10.84 14.54
N LYS A 96 17.46 10.38 14.23
CA LYS A 96 17.92 10.19 12.83
C LYS A 96 17.16 9.04 12.18
N PHE A 97 16.98 7.93 12.92
CA PHE A 97 16.18 6.80 12.45
C PHE A 97 14.74 7.24 12.16
N LEU A 98 14.07 7.90 13.11
CA LEU A 98 12.71 8.40 12.92
C LEU A 98 12.59 9.33 11.72
N ARG A 99 13.54 10.25 11.52
CA ARG A 99 13.53 11.15 10.35
C ARG A 99 13.69 10.39 9.04
N ASN A 100 14.59 9.42 8.99
CA ASN A 100 14.78 8.59 7.79
C ASN A 100 13.54 7.75 7.50
N LEU A 101 12.91 7.20 8.54
CA LEU A 101 11.67 6.45 8.43
C LEU A 101 10.52 7.31 7.93
N HIS A 102 10.33 8.51 8.50
CA HIS A 102 9.35 9.49 8.00
C HIS A 102 9.55 9.80 6.53
N HIS A 103 10.80 10.06 6.13
CA HIS A 103 11.13 10.32 4.73
C HIS A 103 10.79 9.12 3.83
N HIS A 104 11.08 7.91 4.29
CA HIS A 104 10.72 6.67 3.59
C HIS A 104 9.21 6.52 3.43
N VAL A 105 8.45 6.75 4.50
CA VAL A 105 6.99 6.68 4.49
C VAL A 105 6.40 7.66 3.47
N ASP A 106 6.78 8.94 3.56
CA ASP A 106 6.23 10.00 2.71
C ASP A 106 6.61 9.87 1.23
N ARG A 107 7.85 9.45 0.94
CA ARG A 107 8.39 9.46 -0.42
C ARG A 107 8.21 8.16 -1.18
N HIS A 108 8.08 7.06 -0.45
CA HIS A 108 8.02 5.72 -1.04
C HIS A 108 6.71 5.04 -0.65
N LEU A 109 6.54 4.66 0.62
CA LEU A 109 5.43 3.81 1.04
C LEU A 109 4.05 4.37 0.65
N LEU A 110 3.77 5.64 0.98
CA LEU A 110 2.48 6.25 0.66
C LEU A 110 2.28 6.42 -0.85
N VAL A 111 3.35 6.74 -1.58
CA VAL A 111 3.31 6.91 -3.04
C VAL A 111 3.06 5.56 -3.73
N GLU A 112 3.71 4.52 -3.25
CA GLU A 112 3.60 3.14 -3.71
C GLU A 112 2.21 2.57 -3.44
N ILE A 113 1.65 2.76 -2.24
CA ILE A 113 0.27 2.33 -1.93
C ILE A 113 -0.74 2.94 -2.92
N LYS A 114 -0.65 4.25 -3.21
CA LYS A 114 -1.54 4.87 -4.22
C LYS A 114 -1.36 4.25 -5.60
N ARG A 115 -0.10 4.06 -6.00
CA ARG A 115 0.23 3.52 -7.31
C ARG A 115 -0.29 2.09 -7.49
N TYR A 116 -0.12 1.24 -6.50
CA TYR A 116 -0.44 -0.19 -6.61
C TYR A 116 -1.90 -0.52 -6.33
N SER A 117 -2.56 0.24 -5.44
CA SER A 117 -4.03 0.20 -5.32
C SER A 117 -4.73 0.84 -6.52
N GLY A 118 -4.04 1.71 -7.27
CA GLY A 118 -4.67 2.54 -8.30
C GLY A 118 -5.65 3.59 -7.74
N VAL A 119 -5.68 3.78 -6.41
CA VAL A 119 -6.54 4.75 -5.73
C VAL A 119 -5.74 6.01 -5.40
N GLU A 120 -6.32 7.18 -5.70
CA GLU A 120 -5.71 8.48 -5.40
C GLU A 120 -6.03 8.88 -3.95
N TYR A 121 -5.50 8.13 -2.98
CA TYR A 121 -5.74 8.42 -1.57
C TYR A 121 -5.23 9.80 -1.15
N ASP A 122 -5.96 10.50 -0.30
CA ASP A 122 -5.49 11.70 0.38
C ASP A 122 -5.09 11.36 1.82
N PHE A 123 -3.82 10.96 2.01
CA PHE A 123 -3.30 10.64 3.34
C PHE A 123 -3.17 11.86 4.27
N GLY A 124 -3.23 13.09 3.73
CA GLY A 124 -3.12 14.31 4.52
C GLY A 124 -1.89 14.36 5.43
N LYS A 125 -2.07 14.89 6.65
CA LYS A 125 -1.06 14.85 7.71
C LYS A 125 -1.34 13.68 8.65
N SER A 126 -0.32 12.90 8.96
CA SER A 126 -0.44 11.86 9.98
C SER A 126 -0.71 12.43 11.36
N VAL A 127 -1.47 11.69 12.17
CA VAL A 127 -1.51 11.86 13.63
C VAL A 127 -0.42 10.96 14.23
N GLU A 128 0.54 11.56 14.93
CA GLU A 128 1.58 10.84 15.65
C GLU A 128 1.11 10.48 17.05
N GLU A 129 1.25 9.20 17.43
CA GLU A 129 0.95 8.68 18.75
C GLU A 129 2.20 8.03 19.35
N HIS A 130 2.51 8.38 20.59
CA HIS A 130 3.49 7.69 21.41
C HIS A 130 2.78 6.83 22.45
N THR A 131 2.97 5.53 22.36
CA THR A 131 2.32 4.58 23.28
C THR A 131 3.17 4.34 24.53
N ALA A 132 2.53 3.90 25.62
CA ALA A 132 3.20 3.68 26.90
C ALA A 132 4.25 2.55 26.86
N ASP A 133 4.11 1.59 25.94
CA ASP A 133 5.09 0.54 25.64
C ASP A 133 6.24 1.01 24.74
N GLY A 134 6.33 2.33 24.47
CA GLY A 134 7.46 2.94 23.79
C GLY A 134 7.43 2.72 22.28
N LYS A 135 6.25 2.55 21.67
CA LYS A 135 6.08 2.55 20.22
C LYS A 135 5.77 3.96 19.73
N VAL A 136 6.08 4.18 18.46
CA VAL A 136 5.68 5.39 17.73
C VAL A 136 4.79 4.95 16.59
N LYS A 137 3.59 5.51 16.51
CA LYS A 137 2.62 5.23 15.45
C LYS A 137 2.29 6.50 14.68
N TRP A 138 2.16 6.36 13.37
CA TRP A 138 1.62 7.38 12.48
C TRP A 138 0.34 6.88 11.86
N HIS A 139 -0.76 7.57 12.15
CA HIS A 139 -2.08 7.25 11.63
C HIS A 139 -2.42 8.20 10.49
N PHE A 140 -2.77 7.62 9.35
CA PHE A 140 -3.31 8.32 8.19
C PHE A 140 -4.74 7.85 7.98
N LYS A 141 -5.61 8.78 7.61
CA LYS A 141 -7.03 8.51 7.38
C LYS A 141 -7.48 9.27 6.14
N ASP A 142 -8.19 8.59 5.26
CA ASP A 142 -8.79 9.18 4.08
C ASP A 142 -10.27 8.75 3.97
N GLU A 143 -11.16 9.73 3.96
CA GLU A 143 -12.62 9.56 3.74
C GLU A 143 -13.09 10.42 2.55
N SER A 144 -12.15 10.86 1.71
CA SER A 144 -12.45 11.64 0.51
C SER A 144 -13.09 10.77 -0.57
N ASN A 145 -13.39 11.36 -1.73
CA ASN A 145 -13.86 10.61 -2.90
C ASN A 145 -12.71 9.89 -3.64
N HIS A 146 -11.50 9.85 -3.06
CA HIS A 146 -10.34 9.11 -3.57
C HIS A 146 -9.95 9.44 -5.02
N GLY A 147 -10.16 10.69 -5.43
CA GLY A 147 -9.90 11.17 -6.78
C GLY A 147 -10.91 10.69 -7.84
N ILE A 148 -12.03 10.10 -7.42
CA ILE A 148 -13.10 9.61 -8.30
C ILE A 148 -14.28 10.59 -8.27
N PRO A 149 -14.80 11.03 -9.44
CA PRO A 149 -15.96 11.91 -9.50
C PRO A 149 -17.20 11.26 -8.87
N GLU A 150 -18.05 12.05 -8.19
CA GLU A 150 -19.22 11.53 -7.47
C GLU A 150 -20.17 10.75 -8.37
N GLU A 151 -20.36 11.21 -9.60
CA GLU A 151 -21.18 10.56 -10.62
C GLU A 151 -20.67 9.16 -11.02
N SER A 152 -19.41 8.84 -10.75
CA SER A 152 -18.76 7.56 -11.06
C SER A 152 -18.63 6.63 -9.86
N LEU A 153 -19.07 7.06 -8.66
CA LEU A 153 -18.90 6.28 -7.44
C LEU A 153 -19.87 5.09 -7.33
N HIS A 154 -20.98 5.06 -8.09
CA HIS A 154 -22.00 3.99 -7.99
C HIS A 154 -22.39 3.67 -6.52
N ASP A 155 -22.53 4.70 -5.67
CA ASP A 155 -22.75 4.61 -4.22
C ASP A 155 -21.65 3.89 -3.39
N ARG A 156 -20.51 3.57 -3.99
CA ARG A 156 -19.35 3.03 -3.27
C ARG A 156 -18.53 4.16 -2.66
N LYS A 157 -18.77 4.39 -1.38
CA LYS A 157 -17.88 5.17 -0.51
C LYS A 157 -17.18 4.22 0.45
N TRP A 158 -15.94 4.55 0.77
CA TRP A 158 -15.16 3.82 1.75
C TRP A 158 -14.24 4.77 2.46
N LYS A 159 -13.66 4.29 3.55
CA LYS A 159 -12.58 4.97 4.25
C LYS A 159 -11.33 4.11 4.15
N LEU A 160 -10.19 4.78 4.14
CA LEU A 160 -8.89 4.18 4.37
C LEU A 160 -8.38 4.59 5.75
N GLU A 161 -7.84 3.62 6.47
CA GLU A 161 -7.07 3.81 7.69
C GLU A 161 -5.72 3.11 7.51
N LEU A 162 -4.63 3.85 7.64
CA LEU A 162 -3.26 3.34 7.54
C LEU A 162 -2.50 3.70 8.81
N THR A 163 -1.92 2.69 9.45
CA THR A 163 -1.04 2.87 10.60
C THR A 163 0.36 2.38 10.27
N VAL A 164 1.35 3.25 10.46
CA VAL A 164 2.77 2.87 10.41
C VAL A 164 3.34 2.90 11.82
N GLU A 165 3.85 1.78 12.29
CA GLU A 165 4.31 1.57 13.66
C GLU A 165 5.80 1.20 13.68
N SER A 166 6.54 1.83 14.58
CA SER A 166 7.95 1.55 14.84
C SER A 166 8.18 1.30 16.33
N HIS A 167 9.05 0.33 16.60
CA HIS A 167 9.33 -0.15 17.95
C HIS A 167 10.69 0.32 18.49
N SER A 168 10.88 0.14 19.79
CA SER A 168 12.11 0.53 20.51
C SER A 168 13.13 -0.60 20.63
N ASN A 169 12.72 -1.85 20.38
CA ASN A 169 13.51 -3.07 20.53
C ASN A 169 14.12 -3.57 19.21
N ASP A 170 13.54 -3.19 18.07
CA ASP A 170 13.99 -3.60 16.74
C ASP A 170 13.82 -2.47 15.72
N SER A 171 14.30 -2.72 14.51
CA SER A 171 14.19 -1.81 13.36
C SER A 171 13.06 -2.21 12.39
N LEU A 172 12.19 -3.15 12.80
CA LEU A 172 11.06 -3.58 11.99
C LEU A 172 9.96 -2.52 12.02
N ILE A 173 9.35 -2.34 10.87
CA ILE A 173 8.22 -1.44 10.67
C ILE A 173 6.99 -2.28 10.40
N VAL A 174 5.94 -2.02 11.17
CA VAL A 174 4.64 -2.64 10.98
C VAL A 174 3.74 -1.63 10.28
N VAL A 175 3.20 -2.00 9.13
CA VAL A 175 2.24 -1.22 8.36
C VAL A 175 0.92 -1.96 8.42
N ASP A 176 -0.14 -1.32 8.89
CA ASP A 176 -1.49 -1.86 8.93
C ASP A 176 -2.38 -0.99 8.05
N LEU A 177 -2.83 -1.53 6.93
CA LEU A 177 -3.68 -0.87 5.95
C LEU A 177 -5.06 -1.50 5.99
N GLN A 178 -6.08 -0.68 6.18
CA GLN A 178 -7.46 -1.11 6.16
C GLN A 178 -8.29 -0.19 5.27
N THR A 179 -9.07 -0.77 4.37
CA THR A 179 -10.15 -0.07 3.66
C THR A 179 -11.47 -0.74 3.98
N VAL A 180 -12.46 0.07 4.35
CA VAL A 180 -13.80 -0.45 4.65
C VAL A 180 -14.88 0.44 4.06
N PRO A 181 -15.98 -0.14 3.60
CA PRO A 181 -17.15 0.62 3.18
C PRO A 181 -17.66 1.63 4.21
N LEU A 182 -18.17 2.76 3.72
CA LEU A 182 -18.93 3.74 4.50
C LEU A 182 -20.44 3.57 4.31
#